data_AF-A0A1B8Y580-F1
#
_entry.id   AF-A0A1B8Y580-F1
#
_cell.length_a   1.000
_cell.length_b   1.000
_cell.length_c   1.000
_cell.angle_alpha   90.00
_cell.angle_beta   90.00
_cell.angle_gamma   90.00
#
_symmetry.space_group_name_H-M   'P 1'
#
loop_
_entity.id
_entity.type
_entity.pdbx_description
1 polymer ?
#
loop_
_entity_poly.entity_id
_entity_poly.type
_entity_poly.pdbx_seq_one_letter_code
_entity_poly.pdbx_strand_id
1 'polypeptide(L)' 'LENEKLISRYELKNNHVFLYLSSVSSKTVELPLKMEMGNRVLNVAPSSVYAYDYYDTDQNGYAAYSHPCSGGQ' A
#
# COMPACT_ATOMS: atom_id res chain seq x y z
N LEU A 1 8.35 -13.87 8.70
CA LEU A 1 7.48 -14.80 9.45
C LEU A 1 6.35 -14.07 10.22
N GLU A 2 6.61 -12.97 10.94
CA GLU A 2 5.52 -12.23 11.63
C GLU A 2 4.48 -11.63 10.68
N ASN A 3 4.92 -11.03 9.56
CA ASN A 3 4.01 -10.42 8.59
C ASN A 3 3.13 -11.44 7.84
N GLU A 4 3.58 -12.69 7.69
CA GLU A 4 2.79 -13.76 7.04
C GLU A 4 1.59 -14.19 7.89
N LYS A 5 1.65 -14.03 9.22
CA LYS A 5 0.49 -14.26 10.10
C LYS A 5 -0.49 -13.09 10.08
N LEU A 6 -0.02 -11.89 9.73
CA LEU A 6 -0.83 -10.69 9.70
C LEU A 6 -1.60 -10.54 8.38
N ILE A 7 -0.96 -10.81 7.24
CA ILE A 7 -1.60 -10.73 5.93
C ILE A 7 -2.33 -12.05 5.65
N SER A 8 -3.64 -12.04 5.76
CA SER A 8 -4.49 -13.19 5.46
C SER A 8 -4.61 -13.47 3.96
N ARG A 9 -4.56 -12.41 3.14
CA ARG A 9 -4.73 -12.47 1.70
C ARG A 9 -4.13 -11.23 1.04
N TYR A 10 -3.68 -11.39 -0.21
CA TYR A 10 -3.40 -10.26 -1.08
C TYR A 10 -4.10 -10.42 -2.43
N GLU A 11 -4.44 -9.29 -3.06
CA GLU A 11 -4.95 -9.26 -4.43
C GLU A 11 -4.22 -8.20 -5.25
N LEU A 12 -4.02 -8.48 -6.54
CA LEU A 12 -3.58 -7.51 -7.53
C LEU A 12 -4.73 -7.25 -8.49
N LYS A 13 -5.22 -6.02 -8.53
CA LYS A 13 -6.37 -5.66 -9.36
C LYS A 13 -6.29 -4.21 -9.81
N ASN A 14 -6.44 -3.97 -11.11
CA ASN A 14 -6.50 -2.62 -11.69
C ASN A 14 -5.34 -1.69 -11.26
N ASN A 15 -4.10 -2.18 -11.27
CA ASN A 15 -2.90 -1.46 -10.79
C ASN A 15 -2.88 -1.14 -9.27
N HIS A 16 -3.77 -1.74 -8.49
CA HIS A 16 -3.76 -1.68 -7.04
C HIS A 16 -3.30 -3.00 -6.43
N VAL A 17 -2.60 -2.89 -5.31
CA VAL A 17 -2.30 -3.99 -4.39
C VAL A 17 -3.27 -3.88 -3.22
N PHE A 18 -4.07 -4.91 -2.98
CA PHE A 18 -4.93 -5.01 -1.80
C PHE A 18 -4.30 -5.99 -0.81
N LEU A 19 -4.14 -5.57 0.44
CA LEU A 19 -3.66 -6.40 1.54
C LEU A 19 -4.78 -6.54 2.58
N TYR A 20 -5.17 -7.77 2.86
CA TYR A 20 -6.19 -8.08 3.86
C TYR A 20 -5.50 -8.48 5.16
N LEU A 21 -5.48 -7.55 6.12
CA LEU A 21 -4.86 -7.78 7.42
C LEU A 21 -5.87 -8.45 8.37
N SER A 22 -5.45 -9.52 9.04
CA SER A 22 -6.31 -10.29 9.94
C SER A 22 -6.81 -9.47 11.14
N SER A 23 -5.93 -8.61 11.69
CA SER A 23 -6.24 -7.70 12.78
C SER A 23 -5.10 -6.68 12.93
N VAL A 24 -5.40 -5.42 13.25
CA VAL A 24 -4.40 -4.39 13.54
C VAL A 24 -4.55 -3.95 15.01
N SER A 25 -3.43 -3.72 15.70
CA SER A 25 -3.41 -3.24 17.09
C SER A 25 -2.83 -1.83 17.16
N SER A 26 -2.69 -1.26 18.37
CA SER A 26 -2.02 0.04 18.56
C SER A 26 -0.51 0.02 18.26
N LYS A 27 0.09 -1.15 18.03
CA LYS A 27 1.49 -1.27 17.62
C LYS A 27 1.63 -1.03 16.12
N THR A 28 2.65 -0.25 15.75
CA THR A 28 3.03 -0.02 14.35
C THR A 28 3.31 -1.33 13.64
N VAL A 29 2.79 -1.46 12.41
CA VAL A 29 3.05 -2.56 11.50
C VAL A 29 3.87 -2.03 10.33
N GLU A 30 4.96 -2.73 9.99
CA GLU A 30 5.79 -2.41 8.82
C GLU A 30 5.59 -3.45 7.71
N LEU A 31 5.13 -2.98 6.54
CA LEU A 31 4.85 -3.82 5.36
C LEU A 31 5.70 -3.35 4.18
N PRO A 32 6.96 -3.81 4.05
CA PRO A 32 7.81 -3.44 2.94
C PRO A 32 7.27 -4.05 1.63
N LEU A 33 7.15 -3.21 0.60
CA LEU A 33 6.68 -3.59 -0.73
C LEU A 33 7.76 -3.30 -1.76
N LYS A 34 7.95 -4.22 -2.71
CA LYS A 34 8.78 -4.01 -3.90
C LYS A 34 7.87 -3.94 -5.12
N MET A 35 8.10 -2.95 -5.96
CA MET A 35 7.31 -2.72 -7.18
C MET A 35 8.27 -2.53 -8.36
N GLU A 36 7.89 -3.04 -9.52
CA GLU A 36 8.62 -2.84 -10.77
C GLU A 36 7.83 -1.91 -11.69
N MET A 37 8.53 -0.95 -12.30
CA MET A 37 7.94 -0.07 -13.30
C MET A 37 7.99 -0.77 -14.67
N GLY A 38 6.85 -1.27 -15.14
CA GLY A 38 6.79 -1.99 -16.41
C GLY A 38 7.09 -1.11 -17.64
N ASN A 39 6.44 0.05 -17.74
CA ASN A 39 6.66 1.02 -18.82
C ASN A 39 7.29 2.30 -18.27
N ARG A 40 8.23 2.88 -19.01
CA ARG A 40 8.83 4.16 -18.63
C ARG A 40 7.80 5.28 -18.73
N VAL A 41 7.43 5.84 -17.57
CA VAL A 41 6.57 7.02 -17.46
C VAL A 41 7.41 8.18 -16.95
N LEU A 42 7.33 9.33 -17.62
CA LEU A 42 7.94 10.57 -17.18
C LEU A 42 6.93 11.35 -16.32
N ASN A 43 7.42 12.12 -15.35
CA ASN A 43 6.60 12.94 -14.46
C ASN A 43 5.51 12.14 -13.73
N VAL A 44 5.90 11.00 -13.14
CA VAL A 44 4.98 10.15 -12.38
C VAL A 44 4.39 10.94 -11.21
N ALA A 45 3.08 11.18 -11.26
CA ALA A 45 2.36 11.83 -10.17
C ALA A 45 2.36 10.94 -8.91
N PRO A 46 2.33 11.53 -7.70
CA PRO A 46 2.14 10.76 -6.47
C PRO A 46 0.87 9.90 -6.52
N SER A 47 0.93 8.73 -5.92
CA SER A 47 -0.20 7.80 -5.80
C SER A 47 -0.59 7.62 -4.34
N SER A 48 -1.81 7.14 -4.10
CA SER A 48 -2.39 7.08 -2.78
C SER A 48 -2.33 5.68 -2.16
N VAL A 49 -2.17 5.64 -0.84
CA VAL A 49 -2.36 4.44 -0.01
C VAL A 49 -3.52 4.70 0.94
N TYR A 50 -4.43 3.73 1.03
CA TYR A 50 -5.58 3.77 1.93
C TYR A 50 -5.50 2.58 2.88
N ALA A 51 -5.76 2.84 4.16
CA ALA A 51 -6.00 1.81 5.17
C ALA A 51 -7.39 2.05 5.75
N TYR A 52 -8.20 1.02 5.89
CA TYR A 52 -9.55 1.13 6.41
C TYR A 52 -9.96 -0.16 7.11
N ASP A 53 -10.85 -0.04 8.10
CA ASP A 53 -11.51 -1.21 8.69
C ASP A 53 -12.51 -1.79 7.68
N TYR A 54 -12.49 -3.11 7.50
CA TYR A 54 -13.32 -3.79 6.50
C TYR A 54 -14.82 -3.74 6.83
N TYR A 55 -15.18 -3.57 8.10
CA TYR A 55 -16.56 -3.54 8.58
C TYR A 55 -17.03 -2.15 9.01
N ASP A 56 -16.11 -1.18 9.18
CA ASP A 56 -16.42 0.22 9.54
C ASP A 56 -15.71 1.21 8.61
N THR A 57 -16.46 1.76 7.65
CA THR A 57 -15.91 2.65 6.62
C THR A 57 -15.46 4.02 7.14
N ASP A 58 -15.94 4.43 8.31
CA ASP A 58 -15.56 5.70 8.91
C ASP A 58 -14.20 5.62 9.63
N GLN A 59 -13.71 4.40 9.91
CA GLN A 59 -12.38 4.16 10.46
C GLN A 59 -11.36 3.93 9.34
N ASN A 60 -10.72 5.01 8.92
CA ASN A 60 -9.76 4.97 7.82
C ASN A 60 -8.56 5.91 8.02
N GLY A 61 -7.55 5.73 7.17
CA GLY A 61 -6.35 6.52 7.08
C GLY A 61 -5.84 6.60 5.64
N TYR A 62 -5.18 7.71 5.33
CA TYR A 62 -4.72 8.04 3.98
C TYR A 62 -3.28 8.55 4.00
N ALA A 63 -2.51 8.14 2.99
CA ALA A 63 -1.21 8.70 2.71
C ALA A 63 -0.97 8.77 1.19
N ALA A 64 -0.04 9.63 0.76
CA ALA A 64 0.45 9.66 -0.60
C ALA A 64 1.92 9.19 -0.65
N TYR A 65 2.30 8.51 -1.73
CA TYR A 65 3.66 8.10 -2.00
C TYR A 65 4.09 8.57 -3.39
N SER A 66 5.35 8.93 -3.53
CA SER A 66 5.95 9.37 -4.79
C SER A 66 7.06 8.41 -5.20
N HIS A 67 7.20 8.21 -6.51
CA HIS A 67 8.35 7.48 -7.03
C HIS A 67 9.64 8.25 -6.67
N PRO A 68 10.70 7.58 -6.18
CA PRO A 68 11.94 8.25 -5.78
C PRO A 68 12.62 8.98 -6.96
N CYS A 69 12.37 8.53 -8.19
CA CYS A 69 12.90 9.12 -9.43
C CYS A 69 12.01 10.24 -10.00
N SER A 70 11.10 10.82 -9.21
CA SER A 70 10.23 11.93 -9.66
C SER A 70 10.94 13.29 -9.73
N GLY A 71 12.15 13.40 -9.18
CA GLY A 71 13.03 14.54 -9.38
C GLY A 71 13.77 14.39 -10.71
N GLY A 72 13.41 15.20 -11.70
CA GLY A 72 14.25 15.40 -12.88
C GLY A 72 15.64 15.89 -12.44
N GLN A 73 16.68 15.21 -12.90
CA GLN A 73 17.96 15.84 -13.22
C GLN A 73 17.98 16.09 -14.72
#